data_AF-A0A5E4IQA5-F1
#
_entry.id   AF-A0A5E4IQA5-F1
#
_cell.length_a   1.000
_cell.length_b   1.000
_cell.length_c   1.000
_cell.angle_alpha   90.00
_cell.angle_beta   90.00
_cell.angle_gamma   90.00
#
_symmetry.space_group_name_H-M   'P 1'
#
loop_
_entity.id
_entity.type
_entity.pdbx_description
1 polymer ?
#
loop_
_entity_poly.entity_id
_entity_poly.type
_entity_poly.pdbx_seq_one_letter_code
_entity_poly.pdbx_strand_id
1 'polypeptide(L)'
;MADAEELEKMKIIELEKRKQALADFLKIDPKEIAVCSARINDIATFQARRMLYLVGTEQETEAGIRGYFEHNLGDLDSAFIGKTARLSTGDSQLVERLCEILDEDIETDILNEALLGIVKKCGDVQSLIDAIVAEVNRGEFLALDGHENVFGDYFIYKFREGQCSDFDY
;
A
#
# COMPACT_ATOMS: atom_id res chain seq x y z
N MET A 1 5.59 -26.58 18.94
CA MET A 1 4.19 -26.84 18.56
C MET A 1 3.21 -25.92 19.28
N ALA A 2 3.41 -25.60 20.57
CA ALA A 2 2.59 -24.61 21.28
C ALA A 2 2.64 -23.19 20.66
N ASP A 3 3.82 -22.75 20.21
CA ASP A 3 4.02 -21.39 19.69
C ASP A 3 3.23 -21.07 18.41
N ALA A 4 2.98 -22.07 17.55
CA ALA A 4 2.22 -21.86 16.31
C ALA A 4 0.71 -21.71 16.57
N GLU A 5 0.19 -22.44 17.56
CA GLU A 5 -1.23 -22.36 17.95
C GLU A 5 -1.54 -21.05 18.67
N GLU A 6 -0.62 -20.56 19.51
CA GLU A 6 -0.76 -19.25 20.16
C GLU A 6 -0.68 -18.10 19.16
N LEU A 7 0.24 -18.16 18.20
CA LEU A 7 0.37 -17.16 17.14
C LEU A 7 -0.91 -17.06 16.30
N GLU A 8 -1.52 -18.20 15.96
CA GLU A 8 -2.76 -18.23 15.19
C GLU A 8 -3.94 -17.63 15.98
N LYS A 9 -4.04 -17.95 17.27
CA LYS A 9 -5.06 -17.35 18.15
C LYS A 9 -4.90 -15.83 18.24
N MET A 10 -3.67 -15.34 18.37
CA MET A 10 -3.39 -13.89 18.39
C MET A 10 -3.83 -13.21 17.10
N LYS A 11 -3.52 -13.79 15.93
CA LYS A 11 -3.95 -13.27 14.64
C LYS A 11 -5.47 -13.18 14.52
N ILE A 12 -6.19 -14.21 14.96
CA ILE A 12 -7.66 -14.21 14.95
C ILE A 12 -8.22 -13.10 15.85
N ILE A 13 -7.70 -12.96 17.07
CA ILE A 13 -8.14 -11.90 18.00
C ILE A 13 -7.91 -10.52 17.40
N GLU A 14 -6.75 -10.31 16.78
CA GLU A 14 -6.38 -9.07 16.12
C GLU A 14 -7.26 -8.73 14.93
N LEU A 15 -7.67 -9.74 14.15
CA LEU A 15 -8.55 -9.60 13.00
C LEU A 15 -9.97 -9.22 13.45
N GLU A 16 -10.47 -9.84 14.50
CA GLU A 16 -11.77 -9.51 15.09
C GLU A 16 -11.79 -8.08 15.68
N LYS A 17 -10.68 -7.60 16.25
CA LYS A 17 -10.58 -6.20 16.69
C LYS A 17 -10.68 -5.21 15.52
N ARG A 18 -9.98 -5.48 14.42
CA ARG A 18 -10.06 -4.65 13.18
C ARG A 18 -11.48 -4.64 12.62
N LYS A 19 -12.10 -5.82 12.56
CA LYS A 19 -13.50 -5.97 12.14
C LYS A 19 -14.45 -5.16 13.03
N GLN A 20 -14.27 -5.22 14.34
CA GLN A 20 -15.08 -4.44 15.28
C GLN A 20 -14.89 -2.93 15.08
N ALA A 21 -13.64 -2.46 14.90
CA ALA A 21 -13.35 -1.05 14.62
C ALA A 21 -14.07 -0.56 13.36
N LEU A 22 -14.08 -1.36 12.29
CA LEU A 22 -14.82 -1.04 11.07
C LEU A 22 -16.35 -1.02 11.31
N ALA A 23 -16.87 -1.97 12.08
CA ALA A 23 -18.30 -2.03 12.41
C ALA A 23 -18.75 -0.77 13.16
N ASP A 24 -17.96 -0.35 14.15
CA ASP A 24 -18.24 0.82 14.97
C ASP A 24 -18.15 2.12 14.14
N PHE A 25 -17.12 2.23 13.28
CA PHE A 25 -16.98 3.34 12.34
C PHE A 25 -18.18 3.47 11.40
N LEU A 26 -18.62 2.36 10.80
CA LEU A 26 -19.76 2.31 9.88
C LEU A 26 -21.13 2.33 10.60
N LYS A 27 -21.15 2.15 11.92
CA LYS A 27 -22.34 2.02 12.77
C LYS A 27 -23.26 0.88 12.33
N ILE A 28 -22.68 -0.30 12.10
CA ILE A 28 -23.38 -1.54 11.70
C ILE A 28 -23.02 -2.69 12.65
N ASP A 29 -23.74 -3.81 12.56
CA ASP A 29 -23.37 -5.01 13.33
C ASP A 29 -22.08 -5.61 12.75
N PRO A 30 -21.08 -6.00 13.55
CA PRO A 30 -19.86 -6.65 13.05
C PRO A 30 -20.15 -7.92 12.24
N LYS A 31 -21.28 -8.60 12.45
CA LYS A 31 -21.70 -9.76 11.64
C LYS A 31 -22.04 -9.39 10.19
N GLU A 32 -22.31 -8.13 9.90
CA GLU A 32 -22.50 -7.61 8.54
C GLU A 32 -21.17 -7.40 7.80
N ILE A 33 -20.04 -7.60 8.48
CA ILE A 33 -18.70 -7.48 7.90
C ILE A 33 -18.13 -8.87 7.61
N ALA A 34 -17.81 -9.11 6.35
CA ALA A 34 -17.03 -10.26 5.93
C ALA A 34 -15.55 -9.90 5.94
N VAL A 35 -14.71 -10.87 6.30
CA VAL A 35 -13.25 -10.76 6.20
C VAL A 35 -12.84 -11.39 4.88
N CYS A 36 -12.07 -10.67 4.06
CA CYS A 36 -11.55 -11.24 2.83
C CYS A 36 -10.25 -11.99 3.12
N SER A 37 -9.96 -13.05 2.34
CA SER A 37 -8.68 -13.76 2.50
C SER A 37 -7.52 -12.98 1.90
N ALA A 38 -7.79 -12.24 0.83
CA ALA A 38 -6.84 -11.34 0.18
C ALA A 38 -6.53 -10.12 1.05
N ARG A 39 -5.23 -9.84 1.21
CA ARG A 39 -4.70 -8.59 1.75
C ARG A 39 -4.24 -7.71 0.61
N ILE A 40 -4.55 -6.42 0.64
CA ILE A 40 -4.09 -5.45 -0.36
C ILE A 40 -2.99 -4.63 0.27
N ASN A 41 -1.81 -4.60 -0.38
CA ASN A 41 -0.60 -3.99 0.18
C ASN A 41 -0.31 -4.51 1.60
N ASP A 42 -0.53 -5.81 1.83
CA ASP A 42 -0.46 -6.45 3.15
C ASP A 42 -1.37 -5.87 4.25
N ILE A 43 -2.33 -5.00 3.91
CA ILE A 43 -3.34 -4.49 4.83
C ILE A 43 -4.56 -5.41 4.81
N ALA A 44 -5.18 -5.62 5.99
CA ALA A 44 -6.35 -6.48 6.11
C ALA A 44 -7.56 -5.88 5.37
N THR A 45 -8.21 -6.70 4.54
CA THR A 45 -9.35 -6.30 3.72
C THR A 45 -10.65 -6.84 4.30
N PHE A 46 -11.65 -5.97 4.39
CA PHE A 46 -12.98 -6.30 4.89
C PHE A 46 -14.04 -5.85 3.90
N GLN A 47 -15.14 -6.58 3.83
CA GLN A 47 -16.29 -6.21 3.04
C GLN A 47 -17.46 -5.84 3.95
N ALA A 48 -18.02 -4.65 3.73
CA ALA A 48 -19.32 -4.27 4.26
C ALA A 48 -20.23 -3.89 3.10
N ARG A 49 -21.34 -4.62 2.93
CA ARG A 49 -22.25 -4.50 1.78
C ARG A 49 -21.51 -4.72 0.45
N ARG A 50 -21.46 -3.71 -0.43
CA ARG A 50 -20.79 -3.75 -1.75
C ARG A 50 -19.47 -2.97 -1.77
N MET A 51 -18.89 -2.71 -0.60
CA MET A 51 -17.71 -1.89 -0.46
C MET A 51 -16.64 -2.68 0.30
N LEU A 52 -15.41 -2.59 -0.21
CA LEU A 52 -14.22 -3.11 0.41
C LEU A 52 -13.50 -2.01 1.16
N TYR A 53 -12.99 -2.36 2.33
CA TYR A 53 -12.29 -1.48 3.24
C TYR A 53 -10.94 -2.08 3.59
N LEU A 54 -9.92 -1.24 3.61
CA LEU A 54 -8.63 -1.59 4.21
C LEU A 54 -8.64 -1.08 5.65
N VAL A 55 -8.27 -1.95 6.58
CA VAL A 55 -8.17 -1.61 8.00
C VAL A 55 -6.82 -2.07 8.51
N GLY A 56 -5.96 -1.11 8.84
CA GLY A 56 -4.60 -1.37 9.30
C GLY A 56 -4.20 -0.44 10.44
N THR A 57 -3.15 -0.80 11.16
CA THR A 57 -2.47 0.14 12.05
C THR A 57 -1.61 1.11 11.24
N GLU A 58 -1.04 2.13 11.89
CA GLU A 58 -0.07 3.04 11.28
C GLU A 58 1.09 2.27 10.64
N GLN A 59 1.67 1.34 11.40
CA GLN A 59 2.81 0.53 10.97
C GLN A 59 2.47 -0.36 9.78
N GLU A 60 1.28 -0.99 9.78
CA GLU A 60 0.83 -1.83 8.65
C GLU A 60 0.60 -1.00 7.39
N THR A 61 0.03 0.20 7.54
CA THR A 61 -0.22 1.12 6.43
C THR A 61 1.10 1.58 5.81
N GLU A 62 2.05 2.01 6.63
CA GLU A 62 3.37 2.43 6.16
C GLU A 62 4.14 1.29 5.50
N ALA A 63 4.10 0.09 6.09
CA ALA A 63 4.72 -1.09 5.50
C ALA A 63 4.10 -1.45 4.15
N GLY A 64 2.78 -1.35 4.01
CA GLY A 64 2.08 -1.60 2.76
C GLY A 64 2.45 -0.60 1.66
N ILE A 65 2.51 0.68 1.99
CA ILE A 65 2.96 1.74 1.07
C ILE A 65 4.41 1.50 0.65
N ARG A 66 5.29 1.20 1.61
CA ARG A 66 6.69 0.87 1.35
C ARG A 66 6.81 -0.30 0.39
N GLY A 67 6.13 -1.41 0.67
CA GLY A 67 6.16 -2.61 -0.17
C GLY A 67 5.65 -2.35 -1.59
N TYR A 68 4.64 -1.49 -1.75
CA TYR A 68 4.17 -1.09 -3.08
C TYR A 68 5.27 -0.38 -3.88
N PHE A 69 5.87 0.67 -3.32
CA PHE A 69 6.84 1.48 -4.05
C PHE A 69 8.22 0.83 -4.20
N GLU A 70 8.53 -0.21 -3.43
CA GLU A 70 9.72 -1.05 -3.70
C GLU A 70 9.67 -1.74 -5.08
N HIS A 71 8.46 -1.92 -5.63
CA HIS A 71 8.22 -2.59 -6.91
C HIS A 71 7.62 -1.69 -7.98
N ASN A 72 7.09 -0.52 -7.62
CA ASN A 72 6.34 0.38 -8.52
C ASN A 72 6.92 1.79 -8.53
N LEU A 73 8.24 1.92 -8.70
CA LEU A 73 8.91 3.24 -8.76
C LEU A 73 8.48 4.08 -9.96
N GLY A 74 8.03 3.45 -11.05
CA GLY A 74 7.54 4.11 -12.26
C GLY A 74 6.28 4.96 -12.05
N ASP A 75 5.55 4.73 -10.96
CA ASP A 75 4.39 5.56 -10.59
C ASP A 75 4.79 6.93 -10.00
N LEU A 76 6.09 7.12 -9.74
CA LEU A 76 6.63 8.35 -9.17
C LEU A 76 7.12 9.29 -10.26
N ASP A 77 7.02 10.59 -9.95
CA ASP A 77 7.65 11.63 -10.76
C ASP A 77 9.18 11.42 -10.85
N SER A 78 9.72 11.49 -12.06
CA SER A 78 11.14 11.24 -12.33
C SER A 78 12.06 12.24 -11.63
N ALA A 79 11.64 13.50 -11.49
CA ALA A 79 12.39 14.52 -10.76
C ALA A 79 12.35 14.27 -9.24
N PHE A 80 11.22 13.80 -8.72
CA PHE A 80 11.11 13.32 -7.35
C PHE A 80 12.10 12.17 -7.10
N ILE A 81 12.12 11.14 -7.95
CA ILE A 81 13.08 10.02 -7.84
C ILE A 81 14.51 10.55 -7.82
N GLY A 82 14.89 11.35 -8.81
CA GLY A 82 16.26 11.87 -8.92
C GLY A 82 16.72 12.63 -7.68
N LYS A 83 15.84 13.49 -7.14
CA LYS A 83 16.13 14.29 -5.96
C LYS A 83 16.26 13.45 -4.70
N THR A 84 15.29 12.58 -4.41
CA THR A 84 15.21 11.87 -3.11
C THR A 84 16.15 10.68 -3.04
N ALA A 85 16.39 10.01 -4.17
CA ALA A 85 17.45 9.00 -4.30
C ALA A 85 18.87 9.59 -4.34
N ARG A 86 19.00 10.93 -4.34
CA ARG A 86 20.29 11.65 -4.38
C ARG A 86 21.15 11.27 -5.58
N LEU A 87 20.51 11.08 -6.73
CA LEU A 87 21.20 10.74 -7.97
C LEU A 87 22.09 11.90 -8.45
N SER A 88 23.16 11.57 -9.17
CA SER A 88 23.93 12.57 -9.89
C SER A 88 23.09 13.18 -11.01
N THR A 89 23.44 14.39 -11.49
CA THR A 89 22.72 15.01 -12.61
C THR A 89 22.64 14.11 -13.84
N GLY A 90 23.70 13.35 -14.14
CA GLY A 90 23.72 12.42 -15.27
C GLY A 90 22.76 11.24 -15.08
N ASP A 91 22.70 10.68 -13.87
CA ASP A 91 21.80 9.57 -13.55
C ASP A 91 20.33 10.04 -13.48
N SER A 92 20.07 11.24 -12.97
CA SER A 92 18.72 11.84 -12.99
C SER A 92 18.21 12.06 -14.41
N GLN A 93 19.05 12.54 -15.33
CA GLN A 93 18.68 12.69 -16.75
C GLN A 93 18.40 11.35 -17.41
N LEU A 94 19.09 10.28 -16.99
CA LEU A 94 18.84 8.94 -17.50
C LEU A 94 17.50 8.39 -17.00
N VAL A 95 17.15 8.64 -15.73
CA VAL A 95 15.82 8.32 -15.16
C VAL A 95 14.71 9.07 -15.90
N GLU A 96 14.86 10.38 -16.11
CA GLU A 96 13.87 11.21 -16.83
C GLU A 96 13.61 10.65 -18.25
N ARG A 97 14.67 10.35 -19.01
CA ARG A 97 14.55 9.75 -20.34
C ARG A 97 13.93 8.36 -20.33
N LEU A 98 14.20 7.54 -19.32
CA LEU A 98 13.60 6.21 -19.21
C LEU A 98 12.10 6.30 -18.96
N CYS A 99 11.68 7.20 -18.07
CA CYS A 99 10.27 7.49 -17.86
C CYS A 99 9.63 7.97 -19.17
N GLU A 100 10.22 8.94 -19.88
CA GLU A 100 9.68 9.43 -21.16
C GLU A 100 9.53 8.35 -22.23
N ILE A 101 10.49 7.41 -22.34
CA ILE A 101 10.48 6.36 -23.36
C ILE A 101 9.47 5.25 -23.02
N LEU A 102 9.37 4.87 -21.75
CA LEU A 102 8.62 3.67 -21.33
C LEU A 102 7.21 3.98 -20.84
N ASP A 103 6.89 5.25 -20.55
CA ASP A 103 5.52 5.69 -20.21
C ASP A 103 4.55 5.54 -21.40
N GLU A 104 5.07 5.53 -22.64
CA GLU A 104 4.26 5.39 -23.85
C GLU A 104 3.93 3.93 -24.25
N ASP A 105 4.64 2.91 -23.73
CA ASP A 105 4.73 1.59 -24.38
C ASP A 105 4.35 0.33 -23.53
N ILE A 106 3.56 0.45 -22.46
CA ILE A 106 3.02 -0.71 -21.68
C ILE A 106 4.11 -1.52 -20.93
N GLU A 107 5.39 -1.14 -21.01
CA GLU A 107 6.52 -1.84 -20.38
C GLU A 107 6.77 -1.41 -18.91
N THR A 108 5.69 -1.24 -18.13
CA THR A 108 5.76 -0.74 -16.74
C THR A 108 6.66 -1.60 -15.85
N ASP A 109 6.65 -2.92 -16.02
CA ASP A 109 7.52 -3.83 -15.25
C ASP A 109 9.01 -3.59 -15.56
N ILE A 110 9.36 -3.38 -16.84
CA ILE A 110 10.74 -3.12 -17.26
C ILE A 110 11.19 -1.74 -16.77
N LEU A 111 10.31 -0.73 -16.83
CA LEU A 111 10.57 0.58 -16.27
C LEU A 111 10.86 0.49 -14.76
N ASN A 112 10.01 -0.20 -14.00
CA ASN A 112 10.17 -0.41 -12.56
C ASN A 112 11.51 -1.10 -12.23
N GLU A 113 11.85 -2.17 -12.95
CA GLU A 113 13.11 -2.88 -12.77
C GLU A 113 14.32 -2.00 -13.11
N ALA A 114 14.25 -1.23 -14.20
CA ALA A 114 15.32 -0.33 -14.62
C ALA A 114 15.55 0.79 -13.61
N LEU A 115 14.48 1.47 -13.18
CA LEU A 115 14.53 2.52 -12.16
C LEU A 115 15.12 1.97 -10.86
N LEU A 116 14.62 0.83 -10.38
CA LEU A 116 15.15 0.19 -9.18
C LEU A 116 16.62 -0.17 -9.33
N GLY A 117 17.04 -0.64 -10.51
CA GLY A 117 18.43 -0.93 -10.84
C GLY A 117 19.34 0.29 -10.77
N ILE A 118 18.88 1.44 -11.28
CA ILE A 118 19.62 2.71 -11.23
C ILE A 118 19.71 3.22 -9.81
N VAL A 119 18.59 3.31 -9.09
CA VAL A 119 18.56 3.81 -7.71
C VAL A 119 19.43 2.93 -6.80
N LYS A 120 19.42 1.60 -6.97
CA LYS A 120 20.29 0.68 -6.21
C LYS A 120 21.78 0.87 -6.48
N LYS A 121 22.16 1.23 -7.72
CA LYS A 121 23.57 1.33 -8.13
C LYS A 121 24.15 2.72 -7.93
N CYS A 122 23.34 3.75 -8.15
CA CYS A 122 23.79 5.13 -8.27
C CYS A 122 23.18 6.06 -7.21
N GLY A 123 22.26 5.57 -6.38
CA GLY A 123 21.55 6.37 -5.39
C GLY A 123 21.29 5.64 -4.07
N ASP A 124 20.31 6.15 -3.33
CA ASP A 124 19.87 5.62 -2.05
C ASP A 124 18.38 5.26 -2.10
N VAL A 125 18.10 3.96 -2.27
CA VAL A 125 16.74 3.42 -2.27
C VAL A 125 16.03 3.71 -0.95
N GLN A 126 16.73 3.62 0.18
CA GLN A 126 16.08 3.81 1.48
C GLN A 126 15.65 5.26 1.66
N SER A 127 16.50 6.22 1.31
CA SER A 127 16.12 7.64 1.30
C SER A 127 14.92 7.92 0.38
N LEU A 128 14.87 7.29 -0.80
CA LEU A 128 13.73 7.41 -1.72
C LEU A 128 12.45 6.88 -1.10
N ILE A 129 12.45 5.63 -0.61
CA ILE A 129 11.29 4.99 -0.01
C ILE A 129 10.81 5.74 1.25
N ASP A 130 11.72 6.16 2.13
CA ASP A 130 11.38 6.93 3.33
C ASP A 130 10.74 8.27 2.97
N ALA A 131 11.24 8.94 1.92
CA ALA A 131 10.63 10.18 1.42
C ALA A 131 9.23 9.95 0.86
N ILE A 132 9.00 8.84 0.13
CA ILE A 132 7.67 8.48 -0.39
C ILE A 132 6.68 8.28 0.77
N VAL A 133 7.04 7.47 1.76
CA VAL A 133 6.15 7.20 2.91
C VAL A 133 5.82 8.47 3.68
N ALA A 134 6.74 9.44 3.71
CA ALA A 134 6.54 10.73 4.38
C ALA A 134 5.68 11.73 3.58
N GLU A 135 5.75 11.70 2.24
CA GLU A 135 5.08 12.67 1.38
C GLU A 135 3.76 12.16 0.77
N VAL A 136 3.56 10.84 0.71
CA VAL A 136 2.35 10.26 0.11
C VAL A 136 1.11 10.64 0.91
N ASN A 137 0.10 11.15 0.21
CA ASN A 137 -1.24 11.27 0.77
C ASN A 137 -1.88 9.88 0.83
N ARG A 138 -1.84 9.25 2.02
CA ARG A 138 -2.33 7.88 2.24
C ARG A 138 -3.79 7.71 1.86
N GLY A 139 -4.62 8.73 2.09
CA GLY A 139 -6.02 8.73 1.70
C GLY A 139 -6.19 8.64 0.19
N GLU A 140 -5.50 9.49 -0.58
CA GLU A 140 -5.52 9.47 -2.04
C GLU A 140 -4.94 8.18 -2.62
N PHE A 141 -3.95 7.60 -1.94
CA PHE A 141 -3.29 6.38 -2.38
C PHE A 141 -4.11 5.11 -2.09
N LEU A 142 -4.78 5.02 -0.94
CA LEU A 142 -5.44 3.80 -0.47
C LEU A 142 -6.97 3.84 -0.52
N ALA A 143 -7.60 5.00 -0.67
CA ALA A 143 -9.04 5.15 -0.63
C ALA A 143 -9.61 5.74 -1.93
N LEU A 144 -10.70 5.14 -2.40
CA LEU A 144 -11.50 5.61 -3.53
C LEU A 144 -12.01 7.04 -3.33
N ASP A 145 -12.29 7.42 -2.09
CA ASP A 145 -12.76 8.77 -1.73
C ASP A 145 -11.62 9.70 -1.32
N GLY A 146 -10.36 9.26 -1.37
CA GLY A 146 -9.20 10.06 -1.01
C GLY A 146 -9.04 10.32 0.48
N HIS A 147 -9.81 9.63 1.34
CA HIS A 147 -9.85 9.92 2.76
C HIS A 147 -9.26 8.80 3.63
N GLU A 148 -8.33 9.19 4.49
CA GLU A 148 -7.88 8.42 5.63
C GLU A 148 -8.83 8.67 6.82
N ASN A 149 -9.38 7.61 7.41
CA ASN A 149 -10.25 7.72 8.57
C ASN A 149 -9.60 7.06 9.79
N VAL A 150 -9.26 7.85 10.80
CA VAL A 150 -8.69 7.33 12.05
C VAL A 150 -9.81 6.91 13.00
N PHE A 151 -9.77 5.67 13.49
CA PHE A 151 -10.71 5.15 14.47
C PHE A 151 -9.99 4.27 15.51
N GLY A 152 -9.79 4.83 16.71
CA GLY A 152 -8.96 4.19 17.73
C GLY A 152 -7.51 4.08 17.24
N ASP A 153 -6.95 2.87 17.30
CA ASP A 153 -5.59 2.56 16.84
C ASP A 153 -5.54 2.16 15.34
N TYR A 154 -6.65 2.28 14.61
CA TYR A 154 -6.79 1.83 13.24
C TYR A 154 -7.05 2.97 12.26
N PHE A 155 -6.55 2.78 11.05
CA PHE A 155 -6.81 3.59 9.87
C PHE A 155 -7.72 2.81 8.93
N ILE A 156 -8.81 3.46 8.51
CA ILE A 156 -9.86 2.86 7.69
C ILE A 156 -9.93 3.60 6.35
N TYR A 157 -9.78 2.85 5.27
CA TYR A 157 -9.80 3.35 3.90
C TYR A 157 -10.94 2.70 3.14
N LYS A 158 -11.76 3.51 2.47
CA LYS A 158 -12.81 3.03 1.58
C LYS A 158 -12.19 2.67 0.24
N PHE A 159 -11.76 1.43 0.07
CA PHE A 159 -10.86 1.03 -1.00
C PHE A 159 -11.53 0.97 -2.39
N ARG A 160 -12.56 0.15 -2.54
CA ARG A 160 -13.30 0.05 -3.81
C ARG A 160 -14.64 -0.64 -3.67
N GLU A 161 -15.51 -0.44 -4.65
CA GLU A 161 -16.71 -1.28 -4.81
C GLU A 161 -16.31 -2.69 -5.25
N GLY A 162 -16.95 -3.71 -4.67
CA GLY A 162 -16.65 -5.11 -4.98
C GLY A 162 -17.07 -6.08 -3.89
N GLN A 163 -16.64 -7.33 -4.05
CA GLN A 163 -16.86 -8.42 -3.10
C GLN A 163 -15.53 -9.15 -2.83
N CYS A 164 -15.39 -9.77 -1.65
CA CYS A 164 -14.20 -10.58 -1.33
C CYS A 164 -13.99 -11.70 -2.36
N SER A 165 -15.09 -12.27 -2.88
CA SER A 165 -15.07 -13.30 -3.93
C SER A 165 -14.41 -12.88 -5.23
N ASP A 166 -14.20 -11.58 -5.46
CA ASP A 166 -13.50 -11.10 -6.65
C ASP A 166 -11.98 -11.36 -6.58
N PHE A 167 -11.46 -11.76 -5.40
CA PHE A 167 -10.03 -11.96 -5.14
C PHE A 167 -9.69 -13.30 -4.50
N ASP A 168 -10.65 -13.94 -3.84
CA ASP A 168 -10.45 -15.23 -3.21
C ASP A 168 -10.41 -16.33 -4.30
N TYR A 169 -9.19 -16.69 -4.75
CA TYR A 169 -8.91 -17.83 -5.65
C TYR A 169 -8.21 -18.98 -4.92
#